data_AF-A0A8K0J784-F1
#
_entry.id   AF-A0A8K0J784-F1
#
_cell.length_a   1.000
_cell.length_b   1.000
_cell.length_c   1.000
_cell.angle_alpha   90.00
_cell.angle_beta   90.00
_cell.angle_gamma   90.00
#
_symmetry.space_group_name_H-M   'P 1'
#
loop_
_entity.id
_entity.type
_entity.pdbx_description
1 polymer ?
#
loop_
_entity_poly.entity_id
_entity_poly.type
_entity_poly.pdbx_seq_one_letter_code
_entity_poly.pdbx_strand_id
1 'polypeptide(L)'
;MLRAAPAEDDDEHEHEHERADADADPTVRLDEPFQRRLLHKGGPLLSRQGRPLQPFTLVGSRTDLAAGVFRPGHNLPTMSVDEYLEEERRRGGILEGGTDPAPVVLDEDDAEAVDRETYKARRWDDFKDENRRGAGNTLNMG
;
A
#
# COMPACT_ATOMS: atom_id res chain seq x y z
N MET A 1 14.19 49.97 -43.69
CA MET A 1 13.38 50.39 -44.86
C MET A 1 12.22 49.43 -44.99
N LEU A 2 11.01 49.96 -44.90
CA LEU A 2 9.73 49.30 -45.22
C LEU A 2 9.68 48.99 -46.72
N ARG A 3 9.06 47.86 -47.08
CA ARG A 3 8.36 47.72 -48.37
C ARG A 3 7.08 46.90 -48.16
N ALA A 4 5.95 47.59 -48.24
CA ALA A 4 4.63 47.05 -48.59
C ALA A 4 4.56 46.96 -50.15
N ALA A 5 3.68 46.25 -50.84
CA ALA A 5 2.30 45.80 -50.62
C ALA A 5 1.97 44.66 -51.66
N PRO A 6 0.73 44.43 -52.11
CA PRO A 6 -0.27 43.48 -51.60
C PRO A 6 -0.71 42.43 -52.65
N ALA A 7 -1.43 41.38 -52.24
CA ALA A 7 -2.38 40.69 -53.10
C ALA A 7 -3.41 39.98 -52.23
N GLU A 8 -4.67 40.30 -52.50
CA GLU A 8 -5.89 39.73 -51.94
C GLU A 8 -6.16 38.42 -52.69
N ASP A 9 -6.49 37.37 -51.95
CA ASP A 9 -7.31 36.28 -52.48
C ASP A 9 -8.45 36.11 -51.48
N ASP A 10 -9.58 36.68 -51.86
CA ASP A 10 -10.91 36.34 -51.37
C ASP A 10 -11.23 34.91 -51.81
N ASP A 11 -11.32 33.98 -50.86
CA ASP A 11 -12.15 32.79 -51.02
C ASP A 11 -13.00 32.67 -49.75
N GLU A 12 -14.11 33.38 -49.80
CA GLU A 12 -15.27 33.16 -48.95
C GLU A 12 -15.80 31.75 -49.20
N HIS A 13 -15.33 30.77 -48.40
CA HIS A 13 -16.05 29.52 -48.26
C HIS A 13 -17.02 29.62 -47.08
N GLU A 14 -18.19 30.14 -47.43
CA GLU A 14 -19.41 30.06 -46.65
C GLU A 14 -19.70 28.63 -46.16
N HIS A 15 -20.39 28.60 -45.02
CA HIS A 15 -20.76 27.45 -44.24
C HIS A 15 -21.60 26.41 -45.01
N GLU A 16 -21.02 25.25 -45.34
CA GLU A 16 -21.79 24.02 -45.53
C GLU A 16 -21.08 22.81 -44.92
N HIS A 17 -20.83 22.84 -43.61
CA HIS A 17 -20.81 21.57 -42.87
C HIS A 17 -22.26 21.21 -42.57
N GLU A 18 -22.84 20.52 -43.54
CA GLU A 18 -24.11 19.81 -43.47
C GLU A 18 -24.33 19.26 -42.06
N ARG A 19 -25.50 19.58 -41.52
CA ARG A 19 -26.10 18.93 -40.35
C ARG A 19 -26.51 17.49 -40.72
N ALA A 20 -25.57 16.66 -41.14
CA ALA A 20 -25.79 15.28 -41.55
C ALA A 20 -25.37 14.31 -40.44
N ASP A 21 -25.88 14.48 -39.22
CA ASP A 21 -25.59 13.51 -38.14
C ASP A 21 -26.73 13.37 -37.12
N ALA A 22 -27.92 13.91 -37.42
CA ALA A 22 -29.09 13.76 -36.57
C ALA A 22 -29.81 12.40 -36.77
N ASP A 23 -29.63 11.75 -37.93
CA ASP A 23 -30.29 10.49 -38.32
C ASP A 23 -29.29 9.34 -38.53
N ALA A 24 -28.14 9.37 -37.84
CA ALA A 24 -27.22 8.23 -37.86
C ALA A 24 -27.72 7.13 -36.91
N ASP A 25 -28.08 5.98 -37.50
CA ASP A 25 -28.50 4.77 -36.79
C ASP A 25 -27.58 4.48 -35.57
N PRO A 26 -28.11 4.41 -34.34
CA PRO A 26 -27.30 4.25 -33.14
C PRO A 26 -26.63 2.86 -33.07
N THR A 27 -27.13 1.91 -33.87
CA THR A 27 -26.58 0.56 -34.04
C THR A 27 -25.20 0.58 -34.70
N VAL A 28 -24.99 1.43 -35.71
CA VAL A 28 -23.69 1.60 -36.40
C VAL A 28 -22.63 2.15 -35.44
N ARG A 29 -23.03 3.00 -34.48
CA ARG A 29 -22.12 3.55 -33.46
C ARG A 29 -21.77 2.54 -32.35
N LEU A 30 -22.52 1.43 -32.22
CA LEU A 30 -22.31 0.39 -31.21
C LEU A 30 -21.31 -0.68 -31.67
N ASP A 31 -21.27 -0.97 -32.97
CA ASP A 31 -20.36 -1.96 -33.58
C ASP A 31 -18.90 -1.49 -33.65
N GLU A 32 -18.65 -0.21 -33.38
CA GLU A 32 -17.30 0.31 -33.29
C GLU A 32 -16.69 -0.09 -31.95
N PRO A 33 -15.62 -0.91 -31.93
CA PRO A 33 -15.05 -1.39 -30.68
C PRO A 33 -14.63 -0.18 -29.84
N PHE A 34 -15.16 -0.08 -28.63
CA PHE A 34 -14.90 1.01 -27.67
C PHE A 34 -13.40 1.33 -27.52
N GLN A 35 -12.55 0.31 -27.71
CA GLN A 35 -11.10 0.42 -27.77
C GLN A 35 -10.63 1.41 -28.85
N ARG A 36 -11.17 1.38 -30.07
CA ARG A 36 -10.76 2.31 -31.15
C ARG A 36 -11.06 3.78 -30.82
N ARG A 37 -12.12 4.09 -30.05
CA ARG A 37 -12.42 5.49 -29.68
C ARG A 37 -11.52 6.04 -28.58
N LEU A 38 -10.99 5.20 -27.68
CA LEU A 38 -10.11 5.64 -26.58
C LEU A 38 -8.62 5.57 -26.94
N LEU A 39 -8.22 4.73 -27.90
CA LEU A 39 -6.81 4.62 -28.28
C LEU A 39 -6.30 5.75 -29.20
N HIS A 40 -7.17 6.57 -29.80
CA HIS A 40 -6.78 7.54 -30.85
C HIS A 40 -6.89 9.02 -30.44
N LYS A 41 -7.08 9.36 -29.15
CA LYS A 41 -6.81 10.73 -28.69
C LYS A 41 -5.30 10.86 -28.47
N GLY A 42 -4.57 11.19 -29.54
CA GLY A 42 -3.10 11.24 -29.65
C GLY A 42 -2.38 12.22 -28.72
N GLY A 43 -2.59 12.08 -27.41
CA GLY A 43 -1.91 12.82 -26.35
C GLY A 43 -1.03 11.90 -25.49
N PRO A 44 -0.13 12.48 -24.67
CA PRO A 44 0.76 11.72 -23.79
C PRO A 44 -0.04 10.89 -22.77
N LEU A 45 0.43 9.65 -22.52
CA LEU A 45 -0.21 8.69 -21.60
C LEU A 45 -0.23 9.17 -20.14
N LEU A 46 0.78 9.95 -19.75
CA LEU A 46 0.98 10.48 -18.40
C LEU A 46 1.08 12.00 -18.45
N SER A 47 0.59 12.66 -17.40
CA SER A 47 0.92 14.07 -17.15
C SER A 47 2.39 14.22 -16.77
N ARG A 48 2.92 15.46 -16.80
CA ARG A 48 4.28 15.76 -16.31
C ARG A 48 4.50 15.37 -14.84
N GLN A 49 3.42 15.22 -14.07
CA GLN A 49 3.40 14.82 -12.67
C GLN A 49 3.09 13.32 -12.49
N GLY A 50 3.07 12.53 -13.57
CA GLY A 50 2.89 11.08 -13.53
C GLY A 50 1.44 10.61 -13.37
N ARG A 51 0.44 11.48 -13.50
CA ARG A 51 -0.97 11.09 -13.44
C ARG A 51 -1.41 10.50 -14.78
N PRO A 52 -2.02 9.31 -14.82
CA PRO A 52 -2.50 8.72 -16.06
C PRO A 52 -3.69 9.52 -16.62
N LEU A 53 -3.60 9.89 -17.90
CA LEU A 53 -4.61 10.69 -18.62
C LEU A 53 -5.44 9.84 -19.58
N GLN A 54 -4.92 8.67 -19.94
CA GLN A 54 -5.57 7.69 -20.82
C GLN A 54 -5.82 6.40 -20.04
N PRO A 55 -6.87 5.64 -20.36
CA PRO A 55 -7.06 4.31 -19.79
C PRO A 55 -5.90 3.41 -20.23
N PHE A 56 -5.28 2.74 -19.27
CA PHE A 56 -4.24 1.74 -19.50
C PHE A 56 -4.63 0.44 -18.82
N THR A 57 -4.20 -0.68 -19.38
CA THR A 57 -4.32 -1.99 -18.75
C THR A 57 -3.01 -2.29 -18.02
N LEU A 58 -3.09 -2.70 -16.76
CA LEU A 58 -1.93 -3.21 -16.02
C LEU A 58 -1.60 -4.62 -16.57
N VAL A 59 -0.70 -4.68 -17.57
CA VAL A 59 -0.38 -5.94 -18.29
C VAL A 59 0.57 -6.87 -17.51
N GLY A 60 1.06 -6.46 -16.34
CA GLY A 60 1.89 -7.32 -15.49
C GLY A 60 1.86 -6.80 -14.06
N SER A 61 1.42 -7.64 -13.13
CA SER A 61 1.64 -7.49 -11.67
C SER A 61 0.68 -8.36 -10.90
N ARG A 62 -0.62 -8.42 -11.21
CA ARG A 62 -1.56 -9.15 -10.34
C ARG A 62 -1.41 -10.67 -10.45
N THR A 63 -1.27 -11.19 -11.66
CA THR A 63 -1.02 -12.62 -11.93
C THR A 63 0.38 -13.05 -11.47
N ASP A 64 1.39 -12.21 -11.68
CA ASP A 64 2.77 -12.48 -11.28
C ASP A 64 2.93 -12.43 -9.75
N LEU A 65 2.24 -11.50 -9.08
CA LEU A 65 2.14 -11.46 -7.62
C LEU A 65 1.41 -12.69 -7.08
N ALA A 66 0.28 -13.08 -7.68
CA ALA A 66 -0.44 -14.28 -7.28
C ALA A 66 0.41 -15.55 -7.44
N ALA A 67 1.20 -15.66 -8.52
CA ALA A 67 2.15 -16.75 -8.73
C ALA A 67 3.32 -16.74 -7.72
N GLY A 68 3.59 -15.61 -7.06
CA GLY A 68 4.61 -15.47 -6.03
C GLY A 68 4.20 -15.95 -4.63
N VAL A 69 2.90 -16.05 -4.35
CA VAL A 69 2.38 -16.35 -2.98
C VAL A 69 2.52 -17.82 -2.59
N PHE A 70 2.71 -18.73 -3.55
CA PHE A 70 2.82 -20.18 -3.30
C PHE A 70 4.04 -20.81 -3.99
N ARG A 71 5.22 -20.24 -3.76
CA ARG A 71 6.45 -20.82 -4.32
C ARG A 71 6.85 -22.11 -3.57
N PRO A 72 7.50 -23.09 -4.23
CA PRO A 72 7.89 -24.38 -3.64
C PRO A 72 8.77 -24.33 -2.37
N GLY A 73 9.39 -23.17 -2.08
CA GLY A 73 10.11 -22.94 -0.81
C GLY A 73 9.23 -22.45 0.34
N HIS A 74 7.91 -22.37 0.12
CA HIS A 74 6.89 -22.24 1.16
C HIS A 74 6.31 -23.64 1.40
N ASN A 75 7.18 -24.58 1.72
CA ASN A 75 6.78 -25.82 2.36
C ASN A 75 6.10 -25.42 3.66
N LEU A 76 4.76 -25.44 3.66
CA LEU A 76 4.00 -25.38 4.90
C LEU A 76 4.61 -26.40 5.85
N PRO A 77 4.71 -26.08 7.16
CA PRO A 77 5.12 -27.05 8.15
C PRO A 77 4.37 -28.37 7.95
N THR A 78 5.06 -29.49 8.11
CA THR A 78 4.47 -30.83 7.93
C THR A 78 3.40 -31.15 8.97
N MET A 79 3.32 -30.32 10.01
CA MET A 79 2.39 -30.39 11.13
C MET A 79 1.61 -29.08 11.23
N SER A 80 0.37 -29.13 11.72
CA SER A 80 -0.40 -27.90 11.93
C SER A 80 0.20 -27.05 13.06
N VAL A 81 -0.19 -25.77 13.15
CA VAL A 81 0.22 -24.90 14.26
C VAL A 81 -0.22 -25.51 15.60
N ASP A 82 -1.43 -26.03 15.66
CA ASP A 82 -1.97 -26.65 16.87
C ASP A 82 -1.17 -27.89 17.28
N GLU A 83 -0.82 -28.74 16.30
CA GLU A 83 -0.04 -29.95 16.51
C GLU A 83 1.41 -29.65 16.98
N TYR A 84 2.02 -28.60 16.43
CA TYR A 84 3.32 -28.12 16.90
C TYR A 84 3.26 -27.55 18.32
N LEU A 85 2.20 -26.81 18.65
CA LEU A 85 2.01 -26.28 20.00
C LEU A 85 1.81 -27.40 21.03
N GLU A 86 1.10 -28.46 20.67
CA GLU A 86 0.96 -29.66 21.50
C GLU A 86 2.31 -30.37 21.70
N GLU A 87 3.12 -30.45 20.64
CA GLU A 87 4.46 -31.04 20.72
C GLU A 87 5.39 -30.21 21.61
N GLU A 88 5.37 -28.88 21.50
CA GLU A 88 6.13 -27.99 22.38
C GLU A 88 5.59 -28.01 23.82
N ARG A 89 4.27 -28.17 24.04
CA ARG A 89 3.71 -28.38 25.39
C ARG A 89 4.21 -29.69 25.99
N ARG A 90 4.26 -30.76 25.19
CA ARG A 90 4.81 -32.06 25.61
C ARG A 90 6.31 -31.97 25.92
N ARG A 91 7.05 -31.16 25.17
CA ARG A 91 8.48 -30.90 25.39
C ARG A 91 8.76 -29.86 26.49
N GLY A 92 7.71 -29.21 27.02
CA GLY A 92 7.82 -28.18 28.06
C GLY A 92 8.35 -26.84 27.55
N GLY A 93 8.32 -26.59 26.24
CA GLY A 93 8.78 -25.34 25.60
C GLY A 93 7.72 -24.23 25.56
N ILE A 94 6.46 -24.54 25.87
CA ILE A 94 5.38 -23.54 25.94
C ILE A 94 5.31 -22.95 27.36
N LEU A 95 5.56 -21.65 27.47
CA LEU A 95 5.17 -20.87 28.65
C LEU A 95 3.64 -20.69 28.62
N GLU A 96 2.96 -21.44 29.47
CA GLU A 96 1.52 -21.32 29.67
C GLU A 96 1.22 -20.16 30.63
N GLY A 97 0.90 -19.00 30.06
CA GLY A 97 0.81 -17.72 30.76
C GLY A 97 1.76 -16.74 30.12
N GLY A 98 1.24 -15.63 29.59
CA GLY A 98 2.04 -14.63 28.87
C GLY A 98 3.25 -14.11 29.66
N THR A 99 4.08 -13.28 29.02
CA THR A 99 5.26 -12.67 29.66
C THR A 99 4.94 -11.79 30.85
N ASP A 100 3.66 -11.48 31.09
CA ASP A 100 3.22 -10.78 32.27
C ASP A 100 3.16 -11.77 33.44
N PRO A 101 4.08 -11.66 34.42
CA PRO A 101 3.96 -12.45 35.63
C PRO A 101 2.60 -12.16 36.25
N ALA A 102 1.94 -13.21 36.77
CA ALA A 102 0.70 -13.03 37.52
C ALA A 102 0.89 -11.91 38.55
N PRO A 103 -0.06 -10.97 38.69
CA PRO A 103 0.07 -9.86 39.61
C PRO A 103 0.29 -10.43 41.02
N VAL A 104 1.49 -10.23 41.55
CA VAL A 104 1.81 -10.64 42.92
C VAL A 104 1.02 -9.72 43.82
N VAL A 105 -0.05 -10.25 44.42
CA VAL A 105 -0.79 -9.55 45.47
C VAL A 105 0.14 -9.52 46.68
N LEU A 106 0.71 -8.35 46.97
CA LEU A 106 1.52 -8.14 48.16
C LEU A 106 0.59 -8.04 49.35
N ASP A 107 0.96 -8.72 50.43
CA ASP A 107 0.29 -8.55 51.71
C ASP A 107 0.71 -7.19 52.28
N GLU A 108 -0.24 -6.26 52.37
CA GLU A 108 -0.01 -4.89 52.84
C GLU A 108 0.41 -4.86 54.32
N ASP A 109 0.19 -5.95 55.06
CA ASP A 109 0.56 -6.10 56.46
C ASP A 109 2.03 -6.56 56.65
N ASP A 110 2.72 -7.00 55.59
CA ASP A 110 4.15 -7.34 55.64
C ASP A 110 5.01 -6.13 55.25
N ALA A 111 5.50 -5.42 56.27
CA ALA A 111 6.35 -4.24 56.12
C ALA A 111 7.62 -4.51 55.28
N GLU A 112 8.20 -5.71 55.34
CA GLU A 112 9.40 -6.03 54.55
C GLU A 112 9.06 -6.18 53.06
N ALA A 113 7.88 -6.72 52.75
CA ALA A 113 7.41 -6.86 51.37
C ALA A 113 7.16 -5.50 50.71
N VAL A 114 6.53 -4.58 51.43
CA VAL A 114 6.24 -3.21 50.98
C VAL A 114 7.53 -2.41 50.73
N ASP A 115 8.50 -2.50 51.65
CA ASP A 115 9.78 -1.81 51.49
C ASP A 115 10.54 -2.31 50.26
N ARG A 116 10.59 -3.62 50.03
CA ARG A 116 11.26 -4.22 48.86
C ARG A 116 10.63 -3.78 47.53
N GLU A 117 9.31 -3.68 47.47
CA GLU A 117 8.61 -3.21 46.28
C GLU A 117 8.91 -1.74 46.01
N THR A 118 8.89 -0.91 47.05
CA THR A 118 9.24 0.51 46.95
C THR A 118 10.67 0.70 46.44
N TYR A 119 11.64 -0.07 46.93
CA TYR A 119 13.02 -0.02 46.41
C TYR A 119 13.14 -0.50 44.96
N LYS A 120 12.39 -1.54 44.59
CA LYS A 120 12.36 -2.06 43.21
C LYS A 120 11.76 -1.04 42.25
N ALA A 121 10.68 -0.36 42.63
CA ALA A 121 10.03 0.67 41.84
C ALA A 121 10.98 1.85 41.59
N ARG A 122 11.70 2.32 42.63
CA ARG A 122 12.71 3.38 42.48
C ARG A 122 13.83 2.99 41.51
N ARG A 123 14.40 1.80 41.69
CA ARG A 123 15.47 1.30 40.78
C ARG A 123 15.00 1.17 39.34
N TRP A 124 13.74 0.80 39.13
CA TRP A 124 13.17 0.72 37.79
C TRP A 124 12.99 2.10 37.16
N ASP A 125 12.68 3.12 37.96
CA ASP A 125 12.60 4.49 37.49
C ASP A 125 13.98 5.02 37.08
N ASP A 126 14.98 4.88 37.95
CA ASP A 126 16.38 5.23 37.66
C ASP A 126 16.88 4.55 36.37
N PHE A 127 16.58 3.25 36.21
CA PHE A 127 16.96 2.50 35.01
C PHE A 127 16.31 3.05 33.73
N LYS A 128 15.02 3.44 33.76
CA LYS A 128 14.35 4.01 32.58
C LYS A 128 14.90 5.39 32.23
N ASP A 129 15.25 6.20 33.23
CA ASP A 129 15.83 7.53 33.04
C ASP A 129 17.23 7.43 32.41
N GLU A 130 18.04 6.46 32.84
CA GLU A 130 19.34 6.17 32.26
C GLU A 130 19.25 5.56 30.84
N ASN A 131 18.20 4.78 30.55
CA ASN A 131 18.04 4.03 29.30
C ASN A 131 16.93 4.62 28.42
N ARG A 132 17.27 5.66 27.65
CA ARG A 132 16.33 6.26 26.68
C ARG A 132 15.83 5.23 25.67
N ARG A 133 14.51 5.19 25.47
CA ARG A 133 13.87 4.36 24.43
C ARG A 133 14.49 4.63 23.05
N GLY A 134 14.83 3.57 22.34
CA GLY A 134 15.43 3.67 21.00
C GLY A 134 16.94 3.91 20.99
N ALA A 135 17.65 3.87 22.13
CA ALA A 135 19.12 3.99 22.17
C ALA A 135 19.86 2.96 21.26
N GLY A 136 19.24 1.82 20.95
CA GLY A 136 19.80 0.80 20.05
C GLY A 136 19.34 0.89 18.58
N ASN A 137 18.35 1.72 18.23
CA ASN A 137 17.84 1.86 16.86
C ASN A 137 18.21 3.24 16.30
N THR A 138 19.50 3.48 16.10
CA THR A 138 20.02 4.74 15.54
C THR A 138 20.45 4.61 14.07
N LEU A 139 20.63 3.38 13.57
CA LEU A 139 21.15 3.09 12.22
C LEU A 139 20.08 3.07 11.12
N ASN A 140 18.80 2.84 11.47
CA ASN A 140 17.69 2.78 10.51
C ASN A 140 16.89 4.10 10.49
N MET A 141 17.59 5.24 10.39
CA MET A 141 17.01 6.59 10.36
C MET A 141 17.12 7.22 8.95
N GLY A 142 16.94 6.43 7.89
CA GLY A 142 17.01 6.87 6.49
C GLY A 142 16.99 5.73 5.50
#